data_AF-A0A563EY78-F1
#
_entry.id   AF-A0A563EY78-F1
#
_cell.length_a   1.000
_cell.length_b   1.000
_cell.length_c   1.000
_cell.angle_alpha   90.00
_cell.angle_beta   90.00
_cell.angle_gamma   90.00
#
_symmetry.space_group_name_H-M   'P 1'
#
loop_
_entity.id
_entity.type
_entity.pdbx_description
1 polymer ?
#
loop_
_entity_poly.entity_id
_entity_poly.type
_entity_poly.pdbx_seq_one_letter_code
_entity_poly.pdbx_strand_id
1 'polypeptide(L)'
;MRFSKVIGAVVGVVGAALIATAAPAVADQVDDARVGVSAADIAQPWLEDTATASAPDGEVTVQQTAAGAVKWFSDRRGSTAYEHYCERAVRLAWARSTHHASAIDHWRSSDGARHTTGTPPKGAFVFWNISQWGHVGVADGNGGFWSTGVNGRIGHATSTGYFGSYLGWKPGNSN
;
A
#
# COMPACT_ATOMS: atom_id res chain seq x y z
N MET A 1 -37.07 34.04 48.29
CA MET A 1 -37.03 34.46 46.87
C MET A 1 -37.83 33.41 46.11
N ARG A 2 -39.15 33.57 45.89
CA ARG A 2 -39.85 34.09 44.68
C ARG A 2 -39.23 33.48 43.40
N PHE A 3 -39.93 32.74 42.54
CA PHE A 3 -41.01 33.16 41.62
C PHE A 3 -41.87 31.94 41.21
N SER A 4 -43.19 31.93 41.41
CA SER A 4 -44.29 32.42 40.55
C SER A 4 -44.60 31.56 39.31
N LYS A 5 -45.72 30.83 39.38
CA LYS A 5 -46.52 30.31 38.25
C LYS A 5 -47.26 31.47 37.57
N VAL A 6 -47.29 31.51 36.23
CA VAL A 6 -48.31 32.24 35.45
C VAL A 6 -48.69 31.39 34.23
N ILE A 7 -49.99 31.20 34.06
CA ILE A 7 -50.70 30.62 32.93
C ILE A 7 -51.12 31.77 32.01
N GLY A 8 -51.08 31.60 30.68
CA GLY A 8 -51.66 32.56 29.74
C GLY A 8 -51.58 32.09 28.29
N ALA A 9 -52.74 31.83 27.69
CA ALA A 9 -52.93 31.38 26.30
C ALA A 9 -53.20 32.56 25.34
N VAL A 10 -53.16 32.26 24.02
CA VAL A 10 -54.06 32.72 22.93
C VAL A 10 -53.34 33.18 21.63
N VAL A 11 -53.49 32.34 20.60
CA VAL A 11 -53.93 32.55 19.18
C VAL A 11 -53.25 33.56 18.22
N GLY A 12 -52.95 33.03 17.02
CA GLY A 12 -52.92 33.73 15.71
C GLY A 12 -51.50 34.09 15.25
N VAL A 13 -50.98 33.68 14.10
CA VAL A 13 -51.50 33.90 12.74
C VAL A 13 -50.84 32.90 11.76
N VAL A 14 -51.64 32.47 10.78
CA VAL A 14 -51.27 31.70 9.58
C VAL A 14 -50.28 32.48 8.71
N GLY A 15 -49.21 31.85 8.23
CA GLY A 15 -48.29 32.51 7.28
C GLY A 15 -47.30 31.57 6.60
N ALA A 16 -47.69 31.14 5.39
CA ALA A 16 -46.88 30.77 4.23
C ALA A 16 -45.74 29.72 4.36
N ALA A 17 -45.95 28.62 3.65
CA ALA A 17 -44.93 27.65 3.25
C ALA A 17 -43.79 28.30 2.45
N LEU A 18 -42.54 27.96 2.81
CA LEU A 18 -41.44 27.87 1.88
C LEU A 18 -40.73 26.54 2.13
N ILE A 19 -40.83 25.65 1.15
CA ILE A 19 -40.14 24.37 1.09
C ILE A 19 -38.81 24.59 0.35
N ALA A 20 -37.80 23.84 0.79
CA ALA A 20 -36.53 23.54 0.10
C ALA A 20 -35.45 24.64 0.17
N THR A 21 -34.19 24.36 0.50
CA THR A 21 -33.44 23.11 0.73
C THR A 21 -32.32 23.41 1.73
N ALA A 22 -32.34 22.81 2.93
CA ALA A 22 -31.20 22.86 3.83
C ALA A 22 -30.15 21.84 3.36
N ALA A 23 -28.95 22.33 3.03
CA ALA A 23 -27.77 21.49 2.87
C ALA A 23 -27.46 20.83 4.22
N PRO A 24 -27.21 19.51 4.29
CA PRO A 24 -26.65 18.94 5.50
C PRO A 24 -25.21 19.42 5.65
N ALA A 25 -24.97 20.19 6.71
CA ALA A 25 -23.65 20.38 7.27
C ALA A 25 -23.13 19.01 7.72
N VAL A 26 -22.11 18.48 7.05
CA VAL A 26 -21.38 17.31 7.56
C VAL A 26 -20.43 17.79 8.65
N ALA A 27 -20.88 17.59 9.87
CA ALA A 27 -20.07 17.74 11.07
C ALA A 27 -18.97 16.68 11.09
N ASP A 28 -17.80 17.16 11.50
CA ASP A 28 -16.61 16.43 11.89
C ASP A 28 -16.94 15.32 12.91
N GLN A 29 -16.62 14.07 12.58
CA GLN A 29 -16.47 12.99 13.55
C GLN A 29 -15.23 12.15 13.19
N VAL A 30 -14.13 12.50 13.83
CA VAL A 30 -12.94 11.68 14.00
C VAL A 30 -13.26 10.56 15.00
N ASP A 31 -13.53 9.35 14.51
CA ASP A 31 -13.58 8.14 15.32
C ASP A 31 -12.26 7.36 15.18
N ASP A 32 -11.45 7.48 16.23
CA ASP A 32 -10.16 6.83 16.44
C ASP A 32 -10.39 5.35 16.81
N ALA A 33 -10.66 4.51 15.81
CA ALA A 33 -10.77 3.07 15.98
C ALA A 33 -9.49 2.39 15.47
N ARG A 34 -8.72 1.82 16.39
CA ARG A 34 -7.57 0.96 16.09
C ARG A 34 -8.00 -0.20 15.19
N VAL A 35 -7.72 -0.08 13.90
CA VAL A 35 -7.98 -1.14 12.91
C VAL A 35 -6.94 -2.25 13.10
N GLY A 36 -7.39 -3.39 13.63
CA GLY A 36 -6.62 -4.62 13.57
C GLY A 36 -6.51 -5.09 12.13
N VAL A 37 -5.30 -5.13 11.59
CA VAL A 37 -5.03 -5.63 10.23
C VAL A 37 -5.29 -7.13 10.21
N SER A 38 -6.34 -7.54 9.50
CA SER A 38 -6.70 -8.94 9.29
C SER A 38 -6.04 -9.49 8.01
N ALA A 39 -5.96 -10.82 7.89
CA ALA A 39 -5.52 -11.47 6.65
C ALA A 39 -6.42 -11.12 5.44
N ALA A 40 -7.67 -10.73 5.69
CA ALA A 40 -8.58 -10.24 4.66
C ALA A 40 -8.23 -8.82 4.20
N ASP A 41 -7.70 -7.95 5.08
CA ASP A 41 -7.23 -6.61 4.69
C ASP A 41 -5.97 -6.68 3.81
N ILE A 42 -5.21 -7.78 3.90
CA ILE A 42 -4.10 -8.10 3.01
C ILE A 42 -4.62 -8.67 1.66
N ALA A 43 -5.85 -9.20 1.61
CA ALA A 43 -6.39 -9.98 0.51
C ALA A 43 -7.60 -9.37 -0.24
N GLN A 44 -8.13 -8.20 0.14
CA GLN A 44 -9.27 -7.59 -0.57
C GLN A 44 -8.82 -6.78 -1.81
N PRO A 45 -9.45 -6.99 -2.98
CA PRO A 45 -9.20 -6.20 -4.19
C PRO A 45 -9.98 -4.88 -4.10
N TRP A 46 -9.38 -3.83 -3.54
CA TRP A 46 -9.95 -2.49 -3.66
C TRP A 46 -9.70 -1.96 -5.08
N LEU A 47 -10.81 -1.85 -5.81
CA LEU A 47 -11.06 -0.82 -6.81
C LEU A 47 -10.57 0.55 -6.30
N GLU A 48 -10.33 1.49 -7.22
CA GLU A 48 -9.73 2.83 -6.99
C GLU A 48 -8.19 2.89 -7.12
N ASP A 49 -7.69 2.63 -8.34
CA ASP A 49 -6.69 3.52 -8.96
C ASP A 49 -6.82 3.41 -10.49
N THR A 50 -7.93 3.93 -11.01
CA THR A 50 -8.18 4.03 -12.45
C THR A 50 -7.46 5.26 -12.99
N ALA A 51 -6.12 5.25 -12.96
CA ALA A 51 -5.30 6.09 -13.82
C ALA A 51 -4.75 5.23 -14.96
N THR A 52 -5.64 4.70 -15.78
CA THR A 52 -5.30 4.01 -17.04
C THR A 52 -4.83 5.07 -18.05
N ALA A 53 -3.55 5.42 -18.00
CA ALA A 53 -2.88 5.92 -19.19
C ALA A 53 -2.60 4.69 -20.06
N SER A 54 -3.38 4.50 -21.13
CA SER A 54 -3.11 3.49 -22.15
C SER A 54 -1.77 3.80 -22.82
N ALA A 55 -0.70 3.13 -22.38
CA ALA A 55 0.50 2.99 -23.18
C ALA A 55 0.16 2.11 -24.40
N PRO A 56 0.75 2.36 -25.58
CA PRO A 56 0.54 1.50 -26.74
C PRO A 56 0.97 0.07 -26.42
N ASP A 57 0.12 -0.90 -26.80
CA ASP A 57 0.39 -2.32 -26.63
C ASP A 57 1.73 -2.70 -27.30
N GLY A 58 2.71 -3.09 -26.48
CA GLY A 58 4.00 -3.63 -26.93
C GLY A 58 5.25 -2.88 -26.45
N GLU A 59 5.13 -1.70 -25.82
CA GLU A 59 6.28 -0.97 -25.28
C GLU A 59 6.51 -1.27 -23.79
N VAL A 60 7.67 -1.82 -23.45
CA VAL A 60 8.12 -1.93 -22.05
C VAL A 60 8.34 -0.51 -21.53
N THR A 61 7.44 -0.04 -20.67
CA THR A 61 7.59 1.26 -20.02
C THR A 61 8.83 1.27 -19.14
N VAL A 62 9.41 2.45 -18.88
CA VAL A 62 10.60 2.58 -18.02
C VAL A 62 10.40 1.88 -16.67
N GLN A 63 9.19 1.92 -16.11
CA GLN A 63 8.84 1.28 -14.83
C GLN A 63 8.90 -0.25 -14.89
N GLN A 64 8.61 -0.85 -16.05
CA GLN A 64 8.70 -2.30 -16.29
C GLN A 64 10.14 -2.79 -16.50
N THR A 65 11.15 -2.00 -16.14
CA THR A 65 12.56 -2.38 -16.17
C THR A 65 13.14 -2.47 -14.75
N ALA A 66 14.23 -3.21 -14.59
CA ALA A 66 14.96 -3.28 -13.32
C ALA A 66 15.42 -1.89 -12.83
N ALA A 67 15.79 -0.99 -13.75
CA ALA A 67 16.13 0.38 -13.41
C ALA A 67 14.89 1.18 -12.97
N GLY A 68 13.74 0.98 -13.63
CA GLY A 68 12.46 1.55 -13.27
C GLY A 68 11.98 1.15 -11.88
N ALA A 69 12.02 -0.14 -11.56
CA ALA A 69 11.62 -0.64 -10.24
C ALA A 69 12.51 -0.06 -9.12
N VAL A 70 13.83 -0.03 -9.32
CA VAL A 70 14.75 0.61 -8.38
C VAL A 70 14.47 2.12 -8.26
N LYS A 71 14.23 2.80 -9.39
CA LYS A 71 13.89 4.22 -9.41
C LYS A 71 12.58 4.51 -8.67
N TRP A 72 11.56 3.68 -8.82
CA TRP A 72 10.26 3.83 -8.16
C TRP A 72 10.40 3.86 -6.63
N PHE A 73 11.22 2.97 -6.07
CA PHE A 73 11.54 2.96 -4.65
C PHE A 73 12.42 4.15 -4.25
N SER A 74 13.43 4.48 -5.06
CA SER A 74 14.31 5.61 -4.80
C SER A 74 13.58 6.95 -4.74
N ASP A 75 12.64 7.18 -5.66
CA ASP A 75 11.80 8.38 -5.70
C ASP A 75 10.87 8.48 -4.49
N ARG A 76 10.65 7.37 -3.76
CA ARG A 76 9.80 7.28 -2.56
C ARG A 76 10.59 7.10 -1.26
N ARG A 77 11.93 7.22 -1.31
CA ARG A 77 12.78 7.10 -0.14
C ARG A 77 12.28 8.00 0.98
N GLY A 78 12.14 7.44 2.18
CA GLY A 78 11.69 8.19 3.36
C GLY A 78 10.20 8.04 3.64
N SER A 79 9.39 7.65 2.65
CA SER A 79 7.93 7.51 2.79
C SER A 79 7.53 6.30 3.63
N THR A 80 6.48 6.44 4.44
CA THR A 80 5.83 5.33 5.17
C THR A 80 4.67 4.71 4.38
N ALA A 81 4.49 5.09 3.11
CA ALA A 81 3.50 4.46 2.26
C ALA A 81 3.83 2.97 2.06
N TYR A 82 2.78 2.15 2.04
CA TYR A 82 2.87 0.69 1.84
C TYR A 82 3.61 -0.09 2.93
N GLU A 83 3.87 0.50 4.10
CA GLU A 83 4.29 -0.28 5.28
C GLU A 83 3.30 -1.42 5.53
N HIS A 84 3.81 -2.60 5.86
CA HIS A 84 3.07 -3.87 5.94
C HIS A 84 2.52 -4.43 4.61
N TYR A 85 2.64 -3.70 3.49
CA TYR A 85 2.20 -4.11 2.15
C TYR A 85 3.38 -4.26 1.17
N CYS A 86 4.46 -4.94 1.60
CA CYS A 86 5.69 -5.09 0.81
C CYS A 86 5.46 -5.70 -0.59
N GLU A 87 4.58 -6.70 -0.73
CA GLU A 87 4.22 -7.26 -2.04
C GLU A 87 3.56 -6.24 -2.96
N ARG A 88 2.64 -5.42 -2.42
CA ARG A 88 2.02 -4.34 -3.20
C ARG A 88 3.08 -3.34 -3.67
N ALA A 89 4.03 -2.99 -2.81
CA ALA A 89 5.09 -2.05 -3.17
C ALA A 89 5.95 -2.57 -4.32
N VAL A 90 6.43 -3.82 -4.25
CA VAL A 90 7.27 -4.39 -5.35
C VAL A 90 6.47 -4.62 -6.63
N ARG A 91 5.18 -4.97 -6.51
CA ARG A 91 4.26 -5.10 -7.65
C ARG A 91 4.07 -3.77 -8.37
N LEU A 92 3.82 -2.69 -7.63
CA LEU A 92 3.73 -1.34 -8.18
C LEU A 92 5.06 -0.89 -8.78
N ALA A 93 6.18 -1.14 -8.10
CA ALA A 93 7.51 -0.77 -8.60
C ALA A 93 7.80 -1.37 -9.98
N TRP A 94 7.40 -2.62 -10.21
CA TRP A 94 7.56 -3.31 -11.49
C TRP A 94 6.37 -3.18 -12.45
N ALA A 95 5.33 -2.42 -12.09
CA ALA A 95 4.07 -2.31 -12.84
C ALA A 95 3.49 -3.69 -13.21
N ARG A 96 3.47 -4.61 -12.24
CA ARG A 96 3.04 -6.00 -12.43
C ARG A 96 1.52 -6.16 -12.32
N SER A 97 0.99 -6.97 -13.23
CA SER A 97 -0.36 -7.53 -13.21
C SER A 97 -0.49 -8.83 -12.39
N THR A 98 0.60 -9.59 -12.16
CA THR A 98 0.56 -10.79 -11.32
C THR A 98 0.49 -10.37 -9.86
N HIS A 99 -0.45 -10.97 -9.14
CA HIS A 99 -0.72 -10.67 -7.74
C HIS A 99 -0.42 -11.91 -6.88
N HIS A 100 0.41 -11.72 -5.87
CA HIS A 100 0.63 -12.70 -4.80
C HIS A 100 0.03 -12.15 -3.51
N ALA A 101 -0.62 -13.01 -2.72
CA ALA A 101 -1.26 -12.59 -1.48
C ALA A 101 -0.25 -12.16 -0.41
N SER A 102 0.97 -12.71 -0.45
CA SER A 102 2.04 -12.40 0.50
C SER A 102 3.43 -12.67 -0.09
N ALA A 103 4.47 -12.19 0.58
CA ALA A 103 5.85 -12.39 0.14
C ALA A 103 6.28 -13.86 0.23
N ILE A 104 5.77 -14.59 1.21
CA ILE A 104 6.04 -16.03 1.31
C ILE A 104 5.31 -16.82 0.21
N ASP A 105 4.12 -16.38 -0.20
CA ASP A 105 3.40 -16.99 -1.33
C ASP A 105 4.13 -16.71 -2.65
N HIS A 106 4.56 -15.48 -2.88
CA HIS A 106 5.37 -15.13 -4.04
C HIS A 106 6.67 -15.96 -4.08
N TRP A 107 7.37 -16.10 -2.95
CA TRP A 107 8.56 -16.95 -2.85
C TRP A 107 8.25 -18.41 -3.21
N ARG A 108 7.14 -18.97 -2.71
CA ARG A 108 6.76 -20.38 -2.93
C ARG A 108 6.11 -20.67 -4.28
N SER A 109 5.61 -19.65 -4.96
CA SER A 109 4.96 -19.77 -6.27
C SER A 109 5.91 -20.26 -7.37
N SER A 110 5.34 -20.66 -8.51
CA SER A 110 6.07 -21.01 -9.73
C SER A 110 6.54 -19.80 -10.54
N ASP A 111 6.21 -18.58 -10.12
CA ASP A 111 6.61 -17.35 -10.77
C ASP A 111 8.10 -17.08 -10.53
N GLY A 112 8.92 -17.32 -11.55
CA GLY A 112 10.37 -17.18 -11.49
C GLY A 112 11.08 -18.31 -10.73
N ALA A 113 12.28 -18.64 -11.20
CA ALA A 113 13.14 -19.62 -10.53
C ALA A 113 13.65 -19.06 -9.19
N ARG A 114 13.68 -19.90 -8.15
CA ARG A 114 14.23 -19.54 -6.84
C ARG A 114 15.74 -19.72 -6.83
N HIS A 115 16.44 -18.72 -6.29
CA HIS A 115 17.88 -18.76 -6.05
C HIS A 115 18.13 -18.49 -4.57
N THR A 116 18.69 -19.46 -3.85
CA THR A 116 18.96 -19.37 -2.41
C THR A 116 20.38 -18.89 -2.10
N THR A 117 21.22 -18.72 -3.12
CA THR A 117 22.62 -18.32 -3.01
C THR A 117 22.98 -17.26 -4.06
N GLY A 118 24.17 -16.68 -3.92
CA GLY A 118 24.71 -15.66 -4.83
C GLY A 118 24.14 -14.26 -4.61
N THR A 119 24.72 -13.30 -5.32
CA THR A 119 24.29 -11.89 -5.29
C THR A 119 23.06 -11.72 -6.19
N PRO A 120 21.94 -11.21 -5.67
CA PRO A 120 20.77 -10.95 -6.50
C PRO A 120 21.09 -9.91 -7.58
N PRO A 121 20.75 -10.17 -8.86
CA PRO A 121 20.94 -9.18 -9.91
C PRO A 121 19.98 -8.00 -9.69
N LYS A 122 20.33 -6.83 -10.25
CA LYS A 122 19.51 -5.62 -10.13
C LYS A 122 18.07 -5.89 -10.58
N GLY A 123 17.10 -5.43 -9.79
CA GLY A 123 15.68 -5.60 -10.08
C GLY A 123 15.08 -6.92 -9.58
N ALA A 124 15.90 -7.91 -9.19
CA ALA A 124 15.40 -9.17 -8.64
C ALA A 124 14.50 -8.94 -7.42
N PHE A 125 13.48 -9.78 -7.25
CA PHE A 125 12.73 -9.85 -6.00
C PHE A 125 13.59 -10.57 -4.96
N VAL A 126 13.75 -9.96 -3.79
CA VAL A 126 14.57 -10.47 -2.69
C VAL A 126 13.63 -10.78 -1.53
N PHE A 127 13.75 -11.95 -0.91
CA PHE A 127 12.76 -12.46 0.05
C PHE A 127 13.37 -12.80 1.41
N TRP A 128 12.57 -12.59 2.46
CA TRP A 128 12.92 -12.91 3.84
C TRP A 128 11.76 -13.57 4.58
N ASN A 129 12.09 -14.44 5.55
CA ASN A 129 11.14 -15.08 6.46
C ASN A 129 11.19 -14.43 7.85
N ILE A 130 10.71 -13.19 7.94
CA ILE A 130 10.73 -12.40 9.18
C ILE A 130 9.35 -12.19 9.80
N SER A 131 8.30 -12.69 9.12
CA SER A 131 6.91 -12.63 9.57
C SER A 131 6.15 -13.82 8.99
N GLN A 132 4.92 -14.05 9.46
CA GLN A 132 4.04 -15.09 8.89
C GLN A 132 3.74 -14.89 7.40
N TRP A 133 3.86 -13.64 6.89
CA TRP A 133 3.63 -13.27 5.50
C TRP A 133 4.92 -13.14 4.70
N GLY A 134 6.08 -13.31 5.35
CA GLY A 134 7.39 -13.01 4.78
C GLY A 134 7.64 -11.50 4.61
N HIS A 135 8.67 -11.18 3.83
CA HIS A 135 8.97 -9.83 3.37
C HIS A 135 9.63 -9.90 1.99
N VAL A 136 9.40 -8.89 1.15
CA VAL A 136 9.97 -8.81 -0.21
C VAL A 136 10.48 -7.40 -0.50
N GLY A 137 11.53 -7.30 -1.30
CA GLY A 137 12.11 -6.05 -1.79
C GLY A 137 12.69 -6.22 -3.20
N VAL A 138 13.27 -5.15 -3.74
CA VAL A 138 13.90 -5.13 -5.07
C VAL A 138 15.42 -4.95 -4.92
N ALA A 139 16.20 -5.87 -5.48
CA ALA A 139 17.66 -5.84 -5.43
C ALA A 139 18.24 -4.62 -6.17
N ASP A 140 19.31 -4.04 -5.63
CA ASP A 140 20.07 -2.99 -6.31
C ASP A 140 21.13 -3.53 -7.29
N GLY A 141 21.43 -4.84 -7.21
CA GLY A 141 22.43 -5.54 -8.03
C GLY A 141 23.83 -5.64 -7.41
N ASN A 142 24.04 -5.05 -6.23
CA ASN A 142 25.33 -4.99 -5.54
C ASN A 142 25.30 -5.66 -4.17
N GLY A 143 24.29 -6.50 -3.91
CA GLY A 143 24.08 -7.17 -2.62
C GLY A 143 23.19 -6.38 -1.65
N GLY A 144 22.74 -5.19 -2.03
CA GLY A 144 21.74 -4.42 -1.31
C GLY A 144 20.34 -4.54 -1.94
N PHE A 145 19.38 -3.83 -1.35
CA PHE A 145 18.00 -3.84 -1.80
C PHE A 145 17.24 -2.57 -1.39
N TRP A 146 16.12 -2.36 -2.09
CA TRP A 146 15.09 -1.40 -1.75
C TRP A 146 13.85 -2.12 -1.25
N SER A 147 13.25 -1.64 -0.16
CA SER A 147 12.00 -2.19 0.35
C SER A 147 11.28 -1.19 1.26
N THR A 148 10.03 -1.51 1.59
CA THR A 148 9.36 -0.98 2.78
C THR A 148 10.00 -1.55 4.05
N GLY A 149 9.77 -0.96 5.21
CA GLY A 149 10.24 -1.47 6.51
C GLY A 149 11.72 -1.23 6.82
N VAL A 150 12.52 -0.65 5.91
CA VAL A 150 13.91 -0.27 6.20
C VAL A 150 13.88 0.95 7.14
N ASN A 151 14.18 0.73 8.42
CA ASN A 151 13.94 1.69 9.50
C ASN A 151 12.48 2.21 9.53
N GLY A 152 11.50 1.33 9.25
CA GLY A 152 10.06 1.62 9.29
C GLY A 152 9.54 2.52 8.17
N ARG A 153 10.21 2.49 7.01
CA ARG A 153 9.85 3.28 5.82
C ARG A 153 10.39 2.64 4.55
N ILE A 154 10.00 3.18 3.40
CA ILE A 154 10.67 2.91 2.13
C ILE A 154 12.11 3.40 2.21
N GLY A 155 13.05 2.47 2.05
CA GLY A 155 14.47 2.74 2.17
C GLY A 155 15.33 1.76 1.42
N HIS A 156 16.63 2.05 1.46
CA HIS A 156 17.68 1.22 0.87
C HIS A 156 18.56 0.67 1.99
N ALA A 157 18.87 -0.62 1.91
CA ALA A 157 19.86 -1.26 2.76
C ALA A 157 20.96 -1.86 1.89
N THR A 158 22.21 -1.80 2.34
CA THR A 158 23.40 -2.22 1.58
C THR A 158 23.66 -3.72 1.65
N SER A 159 22.85 -4.47 2.39
CA SER A 159 23.03 -5.92 2.57
C SER A 159 21.67 -6.60 2.67
N THR A 160 21.49 -7.69 1.91
CA THR A 160 20.35 -8.60 2.06
C THR A 160 20.29 -9.27 3.45
N GLY A 161 21.34 -9.16 4.26
CA GLY A 161 21.31 -9.58 5.66
C GLY A 161 20.55 -8.65 6.61
N TYR A 162 20.16 -7.44 6.17
CA TYR A 162 19.61 -6.39 7.06
C TYR A 162 18.45 -6.85 7.95
N PHE A 163 17.45 -7.54 7.39
CA PHE A 163 16.29 -8.00 8.14
C PHE A 163 16.51 -9.32 8.90
N GLY A 164 17.60 -10.05 8.62
CA GLY A 164 17.76 -11.44 9.04
C GLY A 164 16.85 -12.42 8.29
N SER A 165 17.04 -13.74 8.50
CA SER A 165 16.22 -14.81 7.89
C SER A 165 16.04 -14.71 6.37
N TYR A 166 17.13 -14.40 5.66
CA TYR A 166 17.15 -14.33 4.20
C TYR A 166 16.79 -15.67 3.56
N LEU A 167 15.85 -15.64 2.60
CA LEU A 167 15.41 -16.82 1.88
C LEU A 167 16.15 -16.99 0.54
N GLY A 168 16.39 -15.88 -0.16
CA GLY A 168 16.89 -15.90 -1.51
C GLY A 168 16.26 -14.83 -2.38
N TRP A 169 16.40 -15.01 -3.69
CA TRP A 169 15.88 -14.11 -4.70
C TRP A 169 15.23 -14.86 -5.86
N LYS A 170 14.37 -14.18 -6.59
CA LYS A 170 13.81 -14.60 -7.87
C LYS A 170 14.05 -13.52 -8.92
N PRO A 171 14.22 -13.86 -10.22
CA PRO A 171 14.31 -12.86 -11.27
C PRO A 171 13.15 -11.86 -11.21
N GLY A 172 13.47 -10.58 -11.36
CA GLY A 172 12.48 -9.51 -11.43
C GLY A 172 11.82 -9.46 -12.82
N ASN A 173 10.54 -9.15 -12.87
CA ASN A 173 9.81 -8.96 -14.12
C ASN A 173 8.59 -8.04 -13.90
N SER A 174 8.07 -7.46 -14.98
CA SER A 174 6.75 -6.82 -15.02
C SER A 174 5.62 -7.80 -15.33
N ASN A 175 5.95 -9.10 -15.33
CA ASN A 175 5.35 -10.26 -15.99
C ASN A 175 5.65 -10.37 -17.49
#